data_AF-A0A2M6XSA7-F1
#
_entry.id   AF-A0A2M6XSA7-F1
#
_cell.length_a   1.000
_cell.length_b   1.000
_cell.length_c   1.000
_cell.angle_alpha   90.00
_cell.angle_beta   90.00
_cell.angle_gamma   90.00
#
_symmetry.space_group_name_H-M   'P 1'
#
loop_
_entity.id
_entity.type
_entity.pdbx_description
1 polymer ?
#
loop_
_entity_poly.entity_id
_entity_poly.type
_entity_poly.pdbx_seq_one_letter_code
_entity_poly.pdbx_strand_id
1 'polypeptide(L)'
;MNNLLTLSYWFNLNPGPFLGSYLRMIYFAIILFLIAGVVSWIFIKKNNQDVLTRRFWQKIQTFCFAIGAIAWILVFARQQGIIFIGMPFFFILFFICALMWLFFIIKYLVITIPQRKKEQQAKAAKEKYLNR
;
A
#
# COMPACT_ATOMS: atom_id res chain seq x y z
N MET A 1 -30.38 -10.50 -6.89
CA MET A 1 -29.13 -10.36 -6.11
C MET A 1 -28.19 -11.44 -6.61
N ASN A 2 -27.21 -11.08 -7.44
CA ASN A 2 -26.27 -12.07 -7.96
C ASN A 2 -25.31 -12.49 -6.84
N ASN A 3 -25.08 -13.79 -6.71
CA ASN A 3 -24.15 -14.34 -5.73
C ASN A 3 -22.75 -13.75 -5.96
N LEU A 4 -22.20 -13.06 -4.96
CA LEU A 4 -20.86 -12.46 -5.00
C LEU A 4 -19.74 -13.49 -5.23
N LEU A 5 -20.03 -14.77 -5.01
CA LEU A 5 -19.13 -15.90 -5.19
C LEU A 5 -19.22 -16.53 -6.59
N THR A 6 -20.10 -16.05 -7.47
CA THR A 6 -20.18 -16.58 -8.85
C THR A 6 -19.09 -15.98 -9.73
N LEU A 7 -18.39 -16.84 -10.46
CA LEU A 7 -17.35 -16.42 -11.41
C LEU A 7 -17.88 -15.39 -12.42
N SER A 8 -19.15 -15.54 -12.84
CA SER A 8 -19.84 -14.63 -13.76
C SER A 8 -19.97 -13.20 -13.24
N TYR A 9 -20.04 -12.99 -11.93
CA TYR A 9 -20.04 -11.65 -11.35
C TYR A 9 -18.68 -10.96 -11.55
N TRP A 10 -17.58 -11.70 -11.38
CA TRP A 10 -16.22 -11.14 -11.44
C TRP A 10 -15.79 -10.75 -12.85
N PHE A 11 -16.26 -11.49 -13.85
CA PHE A 11 -16.03 -11.22 -15.27
C PHE A 11 -17.18 -10.46 -15.93
N ASN A 12 -18.07 -9.84 -15.14
CA ASN A 12 -19.10 -8.98 -15.70
C ASN A 12 -18.48 -7.69 -16.25
N LEU A 13 -18.64 -7.49 -17.56
CA LEU A 13 -18.20 -6.32 -18.33
C LEU A 13 -18.92 -5.03 -17.93
N ASN A 14 -20.14 -5.11 -17.43
CA ASN A 14 -20.92 -3.95 -17.02
C ASN A 14 -21.52 -4.17 -15.64
N PRO A 15 -20.67 -4.15 -14.58
CA PRO A 15 -21.18 -4.17 -13.23
C PRO A 15 -21.89 -2.85 -12.96
N GLY A 16 -23.08 -2.90 -12.36
CA GLY A 16 -23.74 -1.68 -11.88
C GLY A 16 -22.85 -0.88 -10.90
N PRO A 17 -23.17 0.40 -10.69
CA PRO A 17 -22.45 1.26 -9.75
C PRO A 17 -22.50 0.68 -8.34
N PHE A 18 -21.55 1.07 -7.49
CA PHE A 18 -21.58 0.67 -6.10
C PHE A 18 -22.81 1.25 -5.40
N LEU A 19 -23.41 0.47 -4.48
CA LEU A 19 -24.44 1.00 -3.59
C LEU A 19 -23.85 2.11 -2.72
N GLY A 20 -24.66 3.12 -2.41
CA GLY A 20 -24.20 4.32 -1.71
C GLY A 20 -23.52 4.05 -0.36
N SER A 21 -23.92 3.00 0.37
CA SER A 21 -23.27 2.59 1.62
C SER A 21 -21.85 2.07 1.39
N TYR A 22 -21.66 1.13 0.47
CA TYR A 22 -20.34 0.59 0.14
C TYR A 22 -19.41 1.64 -0.47
N LEU A 23 -19.96 2.52 -1.32
CA LEU A 23 -19.19 3.60 -1.92
C LEU A 23 -18.61 4.55 -0.84
N ARG A 24 -19.40 4.93 0.17
CA ARG A 24 -18.91 5.75 1.30
C ARG A 24 -17.80 5.05 2.07
N MET A 25 -17.95 3.75 2.35
CA MET A 25 -16.93 2.96 3.04
C MET A 25 -15.62 2.91 2.25
N ILE A 26 -15.69 2.72 0.93
CA ILE A 26 -14.51 2.71 0.06
C ILE A 26 -13.84 4.09 0.03
N TYR A 27 -14.61 5.17 -0.11
CA TYR A 27 -14.03 6.53 -0.06
C TYR A 27 -13.38 6.84 1.29
N PHE A 28 -14.00 6.41 2.39
CA PHE A 28 -13.39 6.54 3.71
C PHE A 28 -12.04 5.83 3.79
N ALA A 29 -11.95 4.60 3.27
CA ALA A 29 -10.69 3.86 3.20
C ALA A 29 -9.64 4.58 2.34
N ILE A 30 -10.02 5.10 1.17
CA ILE A 30 -9.11 5.86 0.29
C ILE A 30 -8.58 7.11 1.02
N ILE A 31 -9.45 7.87 1.67
CA ILE A 31 -9.06 9.05 2.45
C ILE A 31 -8.09 8.66 3.56
N LEU A 32 -8.35 7.57 4.28
CA LEU A 32 -7.47 7.06 5.32
C LEU A 32 -6.08 6.71 4.76
N PHE A 33 -6.00 6.07 3.59
CA PHE A 33 -4.72 5.77 2.92
C PHE A 33 -3.98 7.05 2.53
N LEU A 34 -4.66 8.06 2.00
CA LEU A 34 -4.04 9.34 1.65
C LEU A 34 -3.51 10.06 2.90
N ILE A 35 -4.28 10.10 3.97
CA ILE A 35 -3.84 10.67 5.26
C ILE A 35 -2.60 9.92 5.77
N ALA A 36 -2.60 8.59 5.74
CA ALA A 36 -1.44 7.79 6.13
C ALA A 36 -0.20 8.08 5.26
N GLY A 37 -0.39 8.33 3.95
CA GLY A 37 0.67 8.78 3.05
C GLY A 37 1.26 10.14 3.44
N VAL A 38 0.40 11.10 3.78
CA VAL A 38 0.82 12.44 4.26
C VAL A 38 1.54 12.34 5.60
N VAL A 39 1.02 11.57 6.55
CA VAL A 39 1.66 11.33 7.85
C VAL A 39 3.04 10.71 7.65
N SER A 40 3.16 9.73 6.76
CA SER A 40 4.45 9.11 6.42
C SER A 40 5.47 10.12 5.90
N TRP A 41 5.03 11.08 5.10
CA TRP A 41 5.90 12.15 4.60
C TRP A 41 6.47 13.04 5.71
N ILE A 42 5.67 13.34 6.74
CA ILE A 42 6.13 14.08 7.93
C ILE A 42 7.21 13.27 8.66
N PHE A 43 7.02 11.97 8.85
CA PHE A 43 7.99 11.11 9.51
C PHE A 43 9.29 10.94 8.71
N ILE A 44 9.25 10.96 7.37
CA ILE A 44 10.45 10.95 6.53
C ILE A 44 11.34 12.16 6.83
N LYS A 45 10.74 13.35 6.96
CA LYS A 45 11.48 14.58 7.30
C LYS A 45 12.04 14.51 8.73
N LYS A 46 11.25 14.01 9.68
CA LYS A 46 11.67 13.88 11.09
C LYS A 46 12.84 12.90 11.26
N ASN A 47 12.85 11.79 10.52
CA ASN A 47 13.83 10.72 10.69
C ASN A 47 15.03 10.81 9.73
N ASN A 48 15.41 12.02 9.30
CA ASN A 48 16.45 12.21 8.27
C ASN A 48 17.82 11.62 8.63
N GLN A 49 18.14 11.52 9.92
CA GLN A 49 19.41 10.95 10.42
C GLN A 49 19.43 9.42 10.41
N ASP A 50 18.28 8.75 10.60
CA ASP A 50 18.19 7.29 10.57
C ASP A 50 17.74 6.83 9.19
N VAL A 51 18.73 6.48 8.35
CA VAL A 51 18.52 6.03 6.98
C VAL A 51 17.58 4.83 6.88
N LEU A 52 17.60 3.90 7.85
CA LEU A 52 16.76 2.70 7.81
C LEU A 52 15.29 3.07 8.06
N THR A 53 15.05 3.83 9.13
CA THR A 53 13.69 4.28 9.46
C THR A 53 13.14 5.21 8.37
N ARG A 54 13.97 6.09 7.79
CA ARG A 54 13.58 6.93 6.65
C ARG A 54 13.15 6.10 5.44
N ARG A 55 13.92 5.06 5.07
CA ARG A 55 13.57 4.16 3.95
C ARG A 55 12.29 3.39 4.20
N PHE A 56 12.02 3.01 5.44
CA PHE A 56 10.75 2.38 5.80
C PHE A 56 9.57 3.32 5.58
N TRP A 57 9.64 4.56 6.07
CA TRP A 57 8.58 5.54 5.86
C TRP A 57 8.40 5.91 4.39
N GLN A 58 9.48 5.95 3.59
CA GLN A 58 9.39 6.10 2.13
C GLN A 58 8.59 4.96 1.49
N LYS A 59 8.82 3.71 1.91
CA LYS A 59 8.05 2.56 1.41
C LYS A 59 6.57 2.65 1.76
N ILE A 60 6.24 3.05 3.00
CA ILE A 60 4.85 3.27 3.42
C ILE A 60 4.23 4.40 2.59
N GLN A 61 4.93 5.52 2.44
CA GLN A 61 4.45 6.67 1.67
C GLN A 61 4.09 6.26 0.23
N THR A 62 5.01 5.58 -0.46
CA THR A 62 4.78 5.10 -1.83
C THR A 62 3.61 4.12 -1.90
N PHE A 63 3.52 3.19 -0.94
CA PHE A 63 2.41 2.23 -0.88
C PHE A 63 1.07 2.93 -0.68
N CYS A 64 0.95 3.80 0.32
CA CYS A 64 -0.28 4.53 0.62
C CYS A 64 -0.76 5.38 -0.55
N PHE A 65 0.12 6.13 -1.21
CA PHE A 65 -0.26 6.95 -2.36
C PHE A 65 -0.58 6.10 -3.59
N ALA A 66 0.19 5.06 -3.89
CA ALA A 66 -0.08 4.20 -5.04
C ALA A 66 -1.41 3.43 -4.87
N ILE A 67 -1.63 2.80 -3.72
CA ILE A 67 -2.87 2.09 -3.41
C ILE A 67 -4.06 3.05 -3.38
N GLY A 68 -3.92 4.22 -2.74
CA GLY A 68 -4.97 5.23 -2.70
C GLY A 68 -5.35 5.75 -4.09
N ALA A 69 -4.35 6.07 -4.93
CA ALA A 69 -4.57 6.56 -6.29
C ALA A 69 -5.20 5.49 -7.19
N ILE A 70 -4.68 4.26 -7.18
CA ILE A 70 -5.22 3.17 -8.00
C ILE A 70 -6.65 2.82 -7.55
N ALA A 71 -6.91 2.74 -6.24
CA ALA A 71 -8.25 2.51 -5.72
C ALA A 71 -9.22 3.60 -6.18
N TRP A 72 -8.81 4.87 -6.14
CA TRP A 72 -9.63 5.98 -6.60
C TRP A 72 -9.96 5.88 -8.10
N ILE A 73 -8.97 5.54 -8.93
CA ILE A 73 -9.15 5.33 -10.37
C ILE A 73 -10.13 4.18 -10.65
N LEU A 74 -9.96 3.04 -9.98
CA LEU A 74 -10.84 1.88 -10.16
C LEU A 74 -12.29 2.17 -9.75
N VAL A 75 -12.48 2.84 -8.61
CA VAL A 75 -13.81 3.24 -8.13
C VAL A 75 -14.45 4.23 -9.07
N PHE A 76 -13.69 5.23 -9.53
CA PHE A 76 -14.17 6.21 -10.50
C PHE A 76 -14.58 5.54 -11.81
N ALA A 77 -13.73 4.66 -12.35
CA ALA A 77 -14.01 3.92 -13.58
C ALA A 77 -15.29 3.08 -13.47
N ARG A 78 -15.50 2.40 -12.34
CA ARG A 78 -16.73 1.64 -12.10
C ARG A 78 -17.96 2.54 -11.96
N GLN A 79 -17.85 3.67 -11.28
CA GLN A 79 -18.98 4.59 -11.11
C GLN A 79 -19.39 5.25 -12.44
N GLN A 80 -18.43 5.49 -13.34
CA GLN A 80 -18.66 6.01 -14.69
C GLN A 80 -19.08 4.93 -15.70
N GLY A 81 -19.17 3.66 -15.29
CA GLY A 81 -19.54 2.56 -16.19
C GLY A 81 -18.50 2.26 -17.27
N ILE A 82 -17.21 2.53 -17.02
CA ILE A 82 -16.13 2.19 -17.95
C ILE A 82 -16.00 0.67 -18.02
N ILE A 83 -16.39 0.11 -19.17
CA ILE A 83 -16.59 -1.33 -19.39
C ILE A 83 -15.40 -2.20 -18.96
N PHE A 84 -14.18 -1.85 -19.39
CA PHE A 84 -13.00 -2.68 -19.08
C PHE A 84 -12.49 -2.49 -17.65
N ILE A 85 -12.18 -1.26 -17.25
CA ILE A 85 -11.50 -0.97 -15.97
C ILE A 85 -12.46 -1.08 -14.78
N GLY A 86 -13.76 -0.90 -15.01
CA GLY A 86 -14.80 -0.99 -13.98
C GLY A 86 -15.13 -2.42 -13.54
N MET A 87 -14.61 -3.45 -14.21
CA MET A 87 -14.89 -4.85 -13.89
C MET A 87 -14.48 -5.20 -12.45
N PRO A 88 -15.24 -6.04 -11.73
CA PRO A 88 -14.88 -6.47 -10.39
C PRO A 88 -13.56 -7.27 -10.34
N PHE A 89 -13.19 -7.92 -11.45
CA PHE A 89 -11.89 -8.61 -11.59
C PHE A 89 -10.69 -7.73 -11.24
N PHE A 90 -10.66 -6.47 -11.70
CA PHE A 90 -9.55 -5.56 -11.41
C PHE A 90 -9.44 -5.22 -9.92
N PHE A 91 -10.54 -5.23 -9.18
CA PHE A 91 -10.51 -5.04 -7.73
C PHE A 91 -9.88 -6.24 -7.00
N ILE A 92 -10.11 -7.48 -7.45
CA ILE A 92 -9.41 -8.65 -6.91
C ILE A 92 -7.92 -8.55 -7.20
N LEU A 93 -7.56 -8.29 -8.46
CA LEU A 93 -6.16 -8.18 -8.86
C LEU A 93 -5.45 -7.08 -8.06
N PHE A 94 -6.09 -5.92 -7.91
CA PHE A 94 -5.64 -4.83 -7.07
C PHE A 94 -5.43 -5.26 -5.63
N PHE A 95 -6.38 -5.99 -5.03
CA PHE A 95 -6.28 -6.45 -3.65
C PHE A 95 -5.11 -7.44 -3.46
N ILE A 96 -4.92 -8.38 -4.39
CA ILE A 96 -3.79 -9.31 -4.38
C ILE A 96 -2.45 -8.56 -4.49
N CYS A 97 -2.33 -7.62 -5.43
CA CYS A 97 -1.13 -6.80 -5.58
C CYS A 97 -0.85 -5.97 -4.32
N ALA A 98 -1.89 -5.38 -3.71
CA ALA A 98 -1.78 -4.63 -2.47
C ALA A 98 -1.29 -5.51 -1.31
N LEU A 99 -1.84 -6.72 -1.16
CA LEU A 99 -1.41 -7.67 -0.13
C LEU A 99 0.03 -8.14 -0.33
N MET A 100 0.42 -8.48 -1.56
CA MET A 100 1.80 -8.86 -1.85
C MET A 100 2.78 -7.74 -1.50
N TRP A 101 2.45 -6.49 -1.86
CA TRP A 101 3.30 -5.35 -1.55
C TRP A 101 3.37 -5.07 -0.05
N LEU A 102 2.24 -5.17 0.65
CA LEU A 102 2.16 -5.04 2.10
C LEU A 102 3.05 -6.10 2.79
N PHE A 103 3.03 -7.34 2.31
CA PHE A 103 3.91 -8.40 2.81
C PHE A 103 5.40 -8.03 2.69
N PHE A 104 5.83 -7.46 1.56
CA PHE A 104 7.20 -7.00 1.40
C PHE A 104 7.58 -5.86 2.36
N ILE A 105 6.64 -4.97 2.70
CA ILE A 105 6.86 -3.89 3.68
C ILE A 105 7.01 -4.46 5.08
N ILE A 106 6.15 -5.40 5.47
CA ILE A 106 6.22 -6.09 6.77
C ILE A 106 7.53 -6.87 6.89
N LYS A 107 7.91 -7.62 5.85
CA LYS A 107 9.19 -8.33 5.78
C LYS A 107 10.37 -7.38 5.96
N TYR A 108 10.32 -6.20 5.34
CA TYR A 108 11.37 -5.18 5.48
C TYR A 108 11.49 -4.67 6.92
N LEU A 109 10.36 -4.40 7.58
CA LEU A 109 10.31 -3.94 8.98
C LEU A 109 10.85 -5.00 9.95
N VAL A 110 10.37 -6.24 9.85
CA VAL A 110 10.65 -7.29 10.84
C VAL A 110 12.00 -7.97 10.62
N ILE A 111 12.45 -8.10 9.37
CA ILE A 111 13.67 -8.86 9.05
C ILE A 111 14.81 -7.90 8.70
N THR A 112 14.61 -7.02 7.72
CA THR A 112 15.70 -6.21 7.15
C THR A 112 16.21 -5.15 8.13
N ILE A 113 15.33 -4.46 8.84
CA ILE A 113 15.73 -3.41 9.79
C ILE A 113 16.60 -3.96 10.93
N PRO A 114 16.19 -5.00 11.69
CA PRO A 114 17.02 -5.50 12.78
C PRO A 114 18.33 -6.12 12.30
N GLN A 115 18.34 -6.80 11.14
CA GLN A 115 19.59 -7.32 10.55
C GLN A 115 20.59 -6.20 10.23
N ARG A 116 20.13 -5.15 9.54
CA ARG A 116 20.96 -4.00 9.17
C ARG A 116 21.47 -3.23 10.38
N LYS A 117 20.68 -3.12 11.47
CA LYS A 117 21.14 -2.52 12.74
C LYS A 117 22.27 -3.33 13.38
N LYS A 118 22.19 -4.66 13.38
CA LYS A 118 23.27 -5.54 13.89
C LYS A 118 24.55 -5.40 13.05
N GLU A 119 24.42 -5.33 11.73
CA GLU A 119 25.57 -5.10 10.83
C GLU A 119 26.25 -3.75 11.08
N GLN A 120 25.47 -2.68 11.30
CA GLN A 120 26.00 -1.35 11.62
C GLN A 120 26.78 -1.36 12.94
N GLN A 121 26.26 -2.04 13.97
CA GLN A 121 26.96 -2.17 15.26
C GLN A 121 28.25 -2.99 15.12
N ALA A 122 28.23 -4.07 14.34
CA ALA A 122 29.42 -4.89 14.10
C ALA A 122 30.52 -4.13 13.33
N LYS A 123 30.13 -3.28 12.36
CA LYS A 123 31.07 -2.41 11.64
C LYS A 123 31.67 -1.33 12.55
N ALA A 124 30.83 -0.65 13.33
CA ALA A 124 31.28 0.35 14.30
C ALA A 124 32.22 -0.26 15.36
N ALA A 125 31.97 -1.50 15.79
CA ALA A 125 32.87 -2.22 16.68
C ALA A 125 34.21 -2.50 16.00
N LYS A 126 34.23 -3.02 14.76
CA LYS A 126 35.47 -3.29 14.01
C LYS A 126 36.30 -2.02 13.76
N GLU A 127 35.66 -0.93 13.36
CA GLU A 127 36.34 0.36 13.13
C GLU A 127 36.97 0.91 14.42
N LYS A 128 36.34 0.70 15.58
CA LYS A 128 36.91 1.07 16.87
C LYS A 128 38.22 0.33 17.21
N TYR A 129 38.40 -0.90 16.71
CA TYR A 129 39.62 -1.67 16.92
C TYR A 129 40.70 -1.44 15.86
N LEU A 130 40.32 -0.96 14.67
CA LEU A 130 41.24 -0.67 13.56
C LEU A 130 41.86 0.74 13.62
N ASN A 131 41.24 1.67 14.35
CA ASN A 131 41.70 3.06 14.45
C ASN A 131 42.58 3.31 15.70
N ARG A 132 43.39 2.31 16.09
CA ARG A 132 44.35 2.33 17.19
C ARG A 132 45.70 1.84 16.67
#